data_AF-A0A329KGY9-F1
#
_entry.id   AF-A0A329KGY9-F1
#
_cell.length_a   1.000
_cell.length_b   1.000
_cell.length_c   1.000
_cell.angle_alpha   90.00
_cell.angle_beta   90.00
_cell.angle_gamma   90.00
#
_symmetry.space_group_name_H-M   'P 1'
#
loop_
_entity.id
_entity.type
_entity.pdbx_description
1 polymer ?
#
loop_
_entity_poly.entity_id
_entity_poly.type
_entity_poly.pdbx_seq_one_letter_code
_entity_poly.pdbx_strand_id
1 'polypeptide(L)' 'MTTHVLVPQGEERITVELTVKEAMALSGFRFNQNSNQLADARRKVRSALDSQVLKESDMPLLYEEMTH' A
#
# COMPACT_ATOMS: atom_id res chain seq x y z
N MET A 1 11.02 15.19 13.24
CA MET A 1 10.93 13.77 13.63
C MET A 1 10.63 12.98 12.37
N THR A 2 11.60 12.20 11.88
CA THR A 2 11.46 11.44 10.64
C THR A 2 11.03 10.03 11.00
N THR A 3 9.76 9.69 10.75
CA THR A 3 9.25 8.33 10.93
C THR A 3 9.86 7.45 9.84
N HIS A 4 10.91 6.72 10.19
CA HIS A 4 11.46 5.67 9.34
C HIS A 4 10.50 4.47 9.41
N VAL A 5 9.70 4.30 8.36
CA VAL A 5 8.86 3.12 8.21
C VAL A 5 9.76 1.98 7.74
N LEU A 6 10.19 1.13 8.67
CA LEU A 6 10.80 -0.17 8.36
C LEU A 6 9.68 -1.07 7.86
N VAL A 7 9.68 -1.39 6.56
CA VAL A 7 8.77 -2.36 5.96
C VAL A 7 9.49 -3.72 6.01
N PRO A 8 9.09 -4.66 6.89
CA PRO A 8 9.80 -5.95 7.06
C PRO A 8 9.81 -6.78 5.77
N GLN A 9 8.81 -6.58 4.93
CA GLN A 9 8.58 -7.23 3.63
C GLN A 9 9.20 -6.45 2.46
N GLY A 10 10.32 -5.74 2.67
CA GLY A 10 10.85 -4.76 1.72
C GLY A 10 11.14 -5.27 0.30
N GLU A 11 11.27 -6.58 0.12
CA GLU A 11 11.46 -7.24 -1.19
C GLU A 11 10.21 -7.99 -1.69
N GLU A 12 9.14 -8.03 -0.89
CA GLU A 12 7.89 -8.68 -1.26
C GLU A 12 7.17 -7.88 -2.35
N ARG A 13 6.63 -8.59 -3.34
CA ARG A 13 5.98 -7.99 -4.49
C ARG A 13 4.47 -8.11 -4.35
N ILE A 14 3.79 -7.00 -4.55
CA ILE A 14 2.34 -6.95 -4.67
C ILE A 14 1.96 -6.84 -6.15
N THR A 15 0.90 -7.53 -6.56
CA THR A 15 0.32 -7.39 -7.90
C THR A 15 -1.07 -6.80 -7.77
N VAL A 16 -1.35 -5.74 -8.54
CA VAL A 16 -2.64 -5.03 -8.51
C VAL A 16 -3.16 -4.86 -9.93
N GLU A 17 -4.41 -5.24 -10.16
CA GLU A 17 -5.07 -5.00 -11.44
C GLU A 17 -5.54 -3.54 -11.53
N LEU A 18 -5.07 -2.83 -12.55
CA LEU A 18 -5.36 -1.43 -12.80
C LEU A 18 -5.77 -1.25 -14.26
N THR A 19 -6.66 -0.29 -14.52
CA THR A 19 -6.88 0.19 -15.87
C THR A 19 -5.67 1.01 -16.35
N VAL A 20 -5.53 1.16 -17.68
CA VAL A 20 -4.43 1.94 -18.26
C VAL A 20 -4.41 3.38 -17.73
N LYS A 21 -5.58 3.99 -17.52
CA LYS A 21 -5.71 5.36 -16.96
C LYS A 21 -5.23 5.45 -15.51
N GLU A 22 -5.57 4.47 -14.68
CA GLU A 22 -5.11 4.39 -13.29
C GLU A 22 -3.60 4.19 -13.19
N ALA A 23 -3.04 3.28 -14.00
CA ALA A 23 -1.60 3.04 -14.04
C ALA A 23 -0.82 4.28 -14.49
N MET A 24 -1.28 4.96 -15.54
CA MET A 24 -0.71 6.23 -15.99
C MET A 24 -0.85 7.34 -14.93
N ALA A 25 -1.97 7.38 -14.20
CA ALA A 25 -2.14 8.37 -13.13
C ALA A 25 -1.13 8.15 -12.00
N LEU A 26 -0.86 6.89 -11.63
CA LEU A 26 0.17 6.55 -10.63
C LEU A 26 1.60 6.83 -11.10
N SER A 27 1.88 6.77 -12.41
CA SER A 27 3.19 7.15 -12.97
C SER A 27 3.41 8.66 -13.05
N GLY A 28 2.45 9.46 -12.60
CA GLY A 28 2.54 10.93 -12.58
C GLY A 28 1.96 11.61 -13.81
N PHE A 29 1.35 10.86 -14.74
CA PHE A 29 0.65 11.44 -15.88
C PHE A 29 -0.58 12.22 -15.40
N ARG A 30 -0.66 13.50 -15.77
CA ARG A 30 -1.76 14.37 -15.39
C ARG A 30 -2.85 14.29 -16.45
N PHE A 31 -4.00 13.73 -16.06
CA PHE A 31 -5.19 13.79 -16.90
C PHE A 31 -5.93 15.10 -16.64
N ASN A 32 -6.10 15.90 -17.68
CA ASN A 32 -6.88 17.15 -17.66
C ASN A 32 -8.36 16.86 -17.37
N GLN A 33 -8.79 15.62 -17.62
CA GLN A 33 -10.14 15.12 -17.42
C GLN A 33 -10.08 13.96 -16.43
N ASN A 34 -10.72 14.13 -15.28
CA ASN A 34 -10.97 13.13 -14.23
C ASN A 34 -9.84 12.95 -13.19
N SER A 35 -9.90 13.79 -12.15
CA SER A 35 -9.13 13.65 -10.90
C SER A 35 -9.37 12.33 -10.16
N ASN A 36 -10.45 11.61 -10.48
CA ASN A 36 -10.87 10.41 -9.78
C ASN A 36 -9.96 9.19 -10.06
N GLN A 37 -9.32 9.12 -11.24
CA GLN A 37 -8.49 7.97 -11.61
C GLN A 37 -7.31 7.75 -10.65
N LEU A 38 -6.70 8.83 -10.16
CA LEU A 38 -5.62 8.73 -9.17
C LEU A 38 -6.16 8.30 -7.80
N ALA A 39 -7.34 8.77 -7.41
CA ALA A 39 -7.95 8.37 -6.15
C ALA A 39 -8.32 6.88 -6.16
N ASP A 40 -8.89 6.40 -7.26
CA ASP A 40 -9.29 5.00 -7.43
C ASP A 40 -8.07 4.07 -7.50
N ALA A 41 -7.03 4.45 -8.25
CA ALA A 41 -5.78 3.71 -8.31
C ALA A 41 -5.13 3.57 -6.91
N ARG A 42 -5.10 4.65 -6.12
CA ARG A 42 -4.56 4.62 -4.75
C ARG A 42 -5.40 3.74 -3.83
N ARG A 43 -6.72 3.74 -3.96
CA ARG A 43 -7.61 2.86 -3.19
C ARG A 43 -7.30 1.40 -3.48
N LYS A 44 -7.17 1.02 -4.75
CA LYS A 44 -6.83 -0.35 -5.16
C LYS A 44 -5.49 -0.81 -4.60
N VAL A 45 -4.45 0.02 -4.73
CA VAL A 45 -3.12 -0.29 -4.16
C VAL A 45 -3.21 -0.45 -2.64
N ARG A 46 -3.91 0.45 -1.95
CA ARG A 46 -4.09 0.36 -0.50
C ARG A 46 -4.83 -0.90 -0.08
N SER A 47 -5.93 -1.25 -0.74
CA SER A 47 -6.65 -2.49 -0.43
C SER A 47 -5.80 -3.74 -0.66
N ALA A 48 -4.94 -3.75 -1.69
CA ALA A 48 -4.01 -4.85 -1.94
C ALA A 48 -2.93 -4.95 -0.85
N LEU A 49 -2.37 -3.82 -0.43
CA LEU A 49 -1.44 -3.75 0.69
C LEU A 49 -2.10 -4.21 1.99
N ASP A 50 -3.27 -3.67 2.33
CA ASP A 50 -4.04 -4.09 3.51
C ASP A 50 -4.29 -5.60 3.46
N SER A 51 -4.61 -6.17 2.30
CA SER A 51 -4.85 -7.62 2.14
C SER A 51 -3.59 -8.49 2.27
N GLN A 52 -2.39 -7.96 2.03
CA GLN A 52 -1.15 -8.71 2.22
C GLN A 52 -0.59 -8.51 3.63
N VAL A 53 -0.59 -7.27 4.13
CA VAL A 53 -0.16 -6.94 5.49
C VAL A 53 -1.04 -7.62 6.53
N LEU A 54 -2.36 -7.69 6.32
CA LEU A 54 -3.29 -8.34 7.25
C LEU A 54 -3.29 -9.87 7.16
N LYS A 55 -2.66 -10.50 6.16
CA LYS A 55 -2.53 -11.97 6.10
C LYS A 55 -1.44 -12.53 7.00
N GLU A 56 -0.45 -11.72 7.38
CA GLU A 56 0.54 -12.08 8.41
C GLU A 56 0.23 -11.47 9.79
N SER A 57 -0.61 -10.42 9.84
CA SER A 57 -0.94 -9.70 11.08
C SER A 57 -2.08 -10.32 11.91
N ASP A 58 -2.46 -11.59 11.67
CA ASP A 58 -3.26 -12.38 12.63
C ASP A 58 -2.43 -12.82 13.86
N MET A 59 -1.15 -12.43 13.96
CA MET A 59 -0.49 -12.28 15.26
C MET A 59 -0.44 -10.80 15.64
N PRO A 60 -1.21 -10.35 16.65
CA PRO A 60 -0.82 -9.15 17.37
C PRO A 60 0.56 -9.43 17.96
N LEU A 61 1.59 -8.73 17.48
CA LEU A 61 2.87 -8.66 18.18
C LEU A 61 2.58 -7.98 19.52
N LEU A 62 2.34 -8.79 20.55
CA LEU A 62 2.16 -8.37 21.92
C LEU A 62 3.51 -7.77 22.37
N TYR A 63 3.62 -6.45 22.27
CA TYR A 63 4.80 -5.69 22.70
C TYR A 63 4.85 -5.55 24.24
N GLU A 64 4.56 -6.61 24.98
CA GLU A 64 4.58 -6.61 26.46
C GLU A 64 5.56 -7.61 27.09
N GLU A 65 6.34 -8.38 26.32
CA GLU A 65 7.32 -9.33 26.90
C GLU A 65 8.78 -9.02 26.55
N MET A 66 9.16 -7.74 26.60
CA MET A 66 10.58 -7.32 26.59
C MET A 66 10.98 -6.56 27.87
N THR A 67 10.37 -6.91 29.00
CA THR A 67 10.91 -6.59 30.33
C THR A 67 10.90 -7.85 31.20
N HIS A 68 11.97 -8.63 31.12
CA HIS A 68 12.49 -9.40 32.25
C HIS A 68 14.00 -9.60 32.10
#